data_AF-A0A7Y2DD73-F1
#
_entry.id   AF-A0A7Y2DD73-F1
#
_cell.length_a   1.000
_cell.length_b   1.000
_cell.length_c   1.000
_cell.angle_alpha   90.00
_cell.angle_beta   90.00
_cell.angle_gamma   90.00
#
_symmetry.space_group_name_H-M   'P 1'
#
loop_
_entity.id
_entity.type
_entity.pdbx_description
1 polymer ?
#
loop_
_entity_poly.entity_id
_entity_poly.type
_entity_poly.pdbx_seq_one_letter_code
_entity_poly.pdbx_strand_id
1 'polypeptide(L)'
;MAVSAMSFFEQLMGFSETTGPEIRAQLTLDGSTLTSMVNGSSYEAGRLTIPALRDLRRTGLPTTGRSTVREVVADVQALHLLPENAGAFFQVASQFNLLEMDKPNRTPEEGVGIYQHDRTQGPACAIACGAATIYRNWLVPVDGQPGQTEQRQIDCIADLGEAFGGG
;
A
#
# COMPACT_ATOMS: atom_id res chain seq x y z
N MET A 1 25.36 0.64 -21.61
CA MET A 1 23.96 0.97 -21.35
C MET A 1 23.51 0.09 -20.21
N ALA A 2 23.19 0.66 -19.05
CA ALA A 2 22.62 -0.13 -17.95
C ALA A 2 21.21 -0.53 -18.38
N VAL A 3 20.92 -1.83 -18.44
CA VAL A 3 19.54 -2.30 -18.46
C VAL A 3 18.93 -1.77 -17.16
N SER A 4 17.96 -0.86 -17.27
CA SER A 4 17.18 -0.45 -16.10
C SER A 4 16.62 -1.72 -15.48
N ALA A 5 16.96 -1.98 -14.22
CA ALA A 5 16.32 -3.06 -13.49
C ALA A 5 14.81 -2.80 -13.54
N MET A 6 14.04 -3.83 -13.92
CA MET A 6 12.58 -3.75 -13.96
C MET A 6 12.06 -3.31 -12.59
N SER A 7 11.04 -2.46 -12.57
CA SER A 7 10.44 -2.02 -11.30
C SER A 7 9.81 -3.20 -10.55
N PHE A 8 9.60 -3.09 -9.24
CA PHE A 8 8.89 -4.17 -8.52
C PHE A 8 7.49 -4.41 -9.10
N PHE A 9 6.82 -3.36 -9.59
CA PHE A 9 5.54 -3.48 -10.28
C PHE A 9 5.68 -4.36 -11.51
N GLU A 10 6.66 -4.06 -12.39
CA GLU A 10 6.91 -4.82 -13.61
C GLU A 10 7.26 -6.27 -13.31
N GLN A 11 8.02 -6.52 -12.23
CA GLN A 11 8.37 -7.87 -11.80
C GLN A 11 7.14 -8.68 -11.37
N LEU A 12 6.19 -8.07 -10.64
CA LEU A 12 4.98 -8.75 -10.20
C LEU A 12 3.96 -8.89 -11.33
N MET A 13 3.72 -7.82 -12.07
CA MET A 13 2.61 -7.71 -13.02
C MET A 13 2.99 -8.12 -14.44
N GLY A 14 4.28 -8.11 -14.80
CA GLY A 14 4.77 -8.48 -16.13
C GLY A 14 4.59 -7.40 -17.20
N PHE A 15 4.23 -6.17 -16.82
CA PHE A 15 4.10 -5.02 -17.71
C PHE A 15 4.46 -3.72 -16.97
N SER A 16 4.78 -2.67 -17.73
CA SER A 16 5.14 -1.35 -17.19
C SER A 16 3.93 -0.54 -16.75
N GLU A 17 4.07 0.29 -15.70
CA GLU A 17 3.03 1.25 -15.35
C GLU A 17 2.89 2.31 -16.46
N THR A 18 1.67 2.48 -16.96
CA THR A 18 1.31 3.50 -17.94
C THR A 18 0.20 4.39 -17.38
N THR A 19 -1.02 4.35 -17.94
CA THR A 19 -2.17 5.09 -17.46
C THR A 19 -3.07 4.23 -16.60
N GLY A 20 -3.80 4.84 -15.65
CA GLY A 20 -4.73 4.11 -14.79
C GLY A 20 -5.72 3.21 -15.54
N PRO A 21 -6.39 3.66 -16.62
CA PRO A 21 -7.28 2.80 -17.40
C PRO A 21 -6.58 1.59 -18.04
N GLU A 22 -5.38 1.77 -18.60
CA GLU A 22 -4.61 0.69 -19.23
C GLU A 22 -4.10 -0.33 -18.21
N ILE A 23 -3.65 0.14 -17.06
CA ILE A 23 -3.22 -0.73 -15.95
C ILE A 23 -4.41 -1.54 -15.45
N ARG A 24 -5.55 -0.88 -15.17
CA ARG A 24 -6.77 -1.58 -14.70
C ARG A 24 -7.28 -2.60 -15.70
N ALA A 25 -7.18 -2.35 -17.01
CA ALA A 25 -7.58 -3.30 -18.03
C ALA A 25 -6.75 -4.61 -18.03
N GLN A 26 -5.55 -4.57 -17.44
CA GLN A 26 -4.63 -5.71 -17.33
C GLN A 26 -4.70 -6.42 -15.98
N LEU A 27 -5.52 -5.92 -15.03
CA LEU A 27 -5.63 -6.46 -13.69
C LEU A 27 -7.07 -6.93 -13.42
N THR A 28 -7.18 -8.03 -12.69
CA THR A 28 -8.46 -8.49 -12.13
C THR A 28 -8.33 -8.66 -10.62
N LEU A 29 -9.41 -8.35 -9.91
CA LEU A 29 -9.51 -8.54 -8.48
C LEU A 29 -10.71 -9.45 -8.21
N ASP A 30 -10.45 -10.65 -7.70
CA ASP A 30 -11.48 -11.57 -7.21
C ASP A 30 -11.34 -11.71 -5.70
N GLY A 31 -12.33 -11.20 -4.95
CA GLY A 31 -12.21 -11.05 -3.50
C GLY A 31 -11.01 -10.16 -3.12
N SER A 32 -10.00 -10.75 -2.49
CA SER A 32 -8.73 -10.10 -2.13
C SER A 32 -7.57 -10.48 -3.05
N THR A 33 -7.81 -11.33 -4.04
CA THR A 33 -6.76 -11.88 -4.90
C THR A 33 -6.61 -11.01 -6.14
N LEU A 34 -5.45 -10.37 -6.27
CA LEU A 34 -5.07 -9.56 -7.42
C LEU A 34 -4.34 -10.43 -8.45
N THR A 35 -4.84 -10.45 -9.68
CA THR A 35 -4.26 -11.24 -10.78
C THR A 35 -3.89 -10.34 -11.95
N SER A 36 -2.66 -10.48 -12.45
CA SER A 36 -2.26 -9.89 -13.73
C SER A 36 -2.67 -10.78 -14.89
N MET A 37 -3.41 -10.21 -15.83
CA MET A 37 -3.86 -10.90 -17.04
C MET A 37 -2.74 -11.06 -18.06
N VAL A 38 -1.62 -10.33 -17.90
CA VAL A 38 -0.49 -10.36 -18.85
C VAL A 38 0.40 -11.57 -18.63
N ASN A 39 0.75 -11.84 -17.37
CA ASN A 39 1.65 -12.94 -17.01
C ASN A 39 0.95 -14.10 -16.27
N GLY A 40 -0.32 -13.94 -15.89
CA GLY A 40 -1.09 -14.93 -15.14
C GLY A 40 -0.73 -15.04 -13.66
N SER A 41 0.19 -14.21 -13.15
CA SER A 41 0.59 -14.21 -11.74
C SER A 41 -0.53 -13.66 -10.86
N SER A 42 -0.69 -14.26 -9.68
CA SER A 42 -1.76 -13.95 -8.75
C SER A 42 -1.25 -13.85 -7.32
N TYR A 43 -1.75 -12.86 -6.58
CA TYR A 43 -1.25 -12.48 -5.26
C TYR A 43 -2.37 -12.02 -4.34
N GLU A 44 -2.27 -12.32 -3.05
CA GLU A 44 -3.18 -11.79 -2.05
C GLU A 44 -2.88 -10.31 -1.75
N ALA A 45 -3.84 -9.43 -2.08
CA ALA A 45 -3.83 -8.02 -1.70
C ALA A 45 -4.44 -7.78 -0.30
N GLY A 46 -5.12 -8.79 0.24
CA GLY A 46 -5.79 -8.71 1.54
C GLY A 46 -7.00 -7.78 1.53
N ARG A 47 -7.38 -7.29 2.72
CA ARG A 47 -8.54 -6.42 2.90
C ARG A 47 -8.10 -5.06 3.44
N LEU A 48 -8.43 -4.01 2.71
CA LEU A 48 -8.27 -2.64 3.20
C LEU A 48 -9.43 -2.28 4.14
N THR A 49 -9.09 -1.73 5.30
CA THR A 49 -10.05 -1.09 6.22
C THR A 49 -9.48 0.24 6.67
N ILE A 50 -10.33 1.27 6.75
CA ILE A 50 -9.97 2.61 7.23
C ILE A 50 -10.86 2.91 8.45
N PRO A 51 -10.61 2.24 9.59
CA PRO A 51 -11.46 2.40 10.76
C PRO A 51 -11.24 3.77 11.39
N ALA A 52 -12.32 4.42 11.84
CA ALA A 52 -12.19 5.62 12.65
C ALA A 52 -11.57 5.27 14.01
N LEU A 53 -10.83 6.21 14.60
CA LEU A 53 -10.19 6.01 15.91
C LEU A 53 -11.20 5.63 17.00
N ARG A 54 -12.43 6.15 16.92
CA ARG A 54 -13.54 5.79 17.82
C ARG A 54 -13.91 4.31 17.73
N ASP A 55 -13.84 3.72 16.55
CA ASP A 55 -14.18 2.31 16.32
C ASP A 55 -13.04 1.41 16.78
N LEU A 56 -11.78 1.79 16.51
CA LEU A 56 -10.62 1.10 17.06
C LEU A 56 -10.63 1.06 18.60
N ARG A 57 -10.99 2.16 19.27
CA ARG A 57 -11.11 2.17 20.75
C ARG A 57 -12.18 1.24 21.29
N ARG A 58 -13.19 0.90 20.48
CA ARG A 58 -14.25 -0.07 20.83
C ARG A 58 -13.82 -1.51 20.58
N THR A 59 -12.83 -1.74 19.73
CA THR A 59 -12.20 -3.06 19.60
C THR A 59 -11.42 -3.33 20.88
N GLY A 60 -11.99 -4.16 21.77
CA GLY A 60 -11.30 -4.56 22.99
C GLY A 60 -9.99 -5.27 22.62
N LEU A 61 -8.89 -4.92 23.28
CA LEU A 61 -7.63 -5.62 23.09
C LEU A 61 -7.73 -7.00 23.77
N PRO A 62 -7.38 -8.10 23.09
CA PRO A 62 -7.25 -9.39 23.76
C PRO A 62 -6.15 -9.28 24.81
N THR A 63 -6.54 -9.28 26.09
CA THR A 63 -5.62 -9.23 27.23
C THR A 63 -5.14 -10.64 27.57
N THR A 64 -4.19 -11.15 26.80
CA THR A 64 -3.51 -12.40 27.17
C THR A 64 -2.04 -12.13 27.44
N GLY A 65 -1.63 -12.27 28.70
CA GLY A 65 -0.24 -12.19 29.15
C GLY A 65 0.33 -10.77 29.26
N ARG A 66 1.63 -10.70 29.59
CA ARG A 66 2.41 -9.45 29.67
C ARG A 66 3.09 -9.20 28.33
N SER A 67 2.86 -8.05 27.72
CA SER A 67 3.59 -7.61 26.53
C SER A 67 5.01 -7.14 26.89
N THR A 68 5.97 -7.42 26.03
CA THR A 68 7.33 -6.88 26.08
C THR A 68 7.57 -5.96 24.89
N VAL A 69 8.33 -4.90 25.10
CA VAL A 69 8.75 -3.99 24.03
C VAL A 69 10.26 -3.93 24.03
N ARG A 70 10.86 -3.98 22.84
CA ARG A 70 12.31 -3.82 22.63
C ARG A 70 12.55 -3.08 21.33
N GLU A 71 13.68 -2.39 21.25
CA GLU A 71 14.17 -1.84 20.00
C GLU A 71 14.71 -2.95 19.09
N VAL A 72 14.48 -2.80 17.78
CA VAL A 72 15.05 -3.64 16.73
C VAL A 72 15.66 -2.71 15.69
N VAL A 73 16.99 -2.78 15.51
CA VAL A 73 17.69 -2.09 14.43
C VAL A 73 18.05 -3.11 13.36
N ALA A 74 17.31 -3.09 12.25
CA ALA A 74 17.47 -4.03 11.14
C ALA A 74 16.90 -3.46 9.83
N ASP A 75 17.19 -4.13 8.72
CA ASP A 75 16.51 -3.91 7.44
C ASP A 75 15.10 -4.53 7.49
N VAL A 76 14.06 -3.72 7.33
CA VAL A 76 12.68 -4.18 7.42
C VAL A 76 12.30 -5.16 6.30
N GLN A 77 12.91 -5.05 5.11
CA GLN A 77 12.69 -6.04 4.03
C GLN A 77 13.24 -7.40 4.43
N ALA A 78 14.41 -7.43 5.09
CA ALA A 78 14.96 -8.66 5.63
C ALA A 78 14.04 -9.25 6.73
N LEU A 79 13.46 -8.40 7.59
CA LEU A 79 12.50 -8.85 8.61
C LEU A 79 11.25 -9.49 8.01
N HIS A 80 10.74 -9.01 6.87
CA HIS A 80 9.61 -9.62 6.16
C HIS A 80 9.92 -11.03 5.61
N LEU A 81 11.19 -11.34 5.33
CA LEU A 81 11.62 -12.64 4.79
C LEU A 81 11.91 -13.68 5.88
N LEU A 82 11.99 -13.26 7.15
CA LEU A 82 12.30 -14.16 8.25
C LEU A 82 11.12 -15.11 8.54
N PRO A 83 11.34 -16.44 8.52
CA PRO A 83 10.29 -17.40 8.88
C PRO A 83 9.74 -17.18 10.29
N GLU A 84 10.55 -16.66 11.22
CA GLU A 84 10.14 -16.37 12.59
C GLU A 84 9.09 -15.25 12.67
N ASN A 85 9.01 -14.39 11.64
CA ASN A 85 8.03 -13.31 11.54
C ASN A 85 6.80 -13.71 10.69
N ALA A 86 6.66 -14.99 10.31
CA ALA A 86 5.47 -15.45 9.61
C ALA A 86 4.22 -15.21 10.45
N GLY A 87 3.27 -14.43 9.92
CA GLY A 87 2.06 -14.01 10.62
C GLY A 87 2.24 -12.84 11.60
N ALA A 88 3.44 -12.24 11.68
CA ALA A 88 3.66 -11.02 12.44
C ALA A 88 2.94 -9.82 11.80
N PHE A 89 2.55 -8.86 12.64
CA PHE A 89 1.94 -7.60 12.19
C PHE A 89 3.01 -6.52 12.10
N PHE A 90 3.21 -5.97 10.91
CA PHE A 90 4.12 -4.86 10.65
C PHE A 90 3.33 -3.55 10.60
N GLN A 91 3.69 -2.61 11.46
CA GLN A 91 3.11 -1.27 11.48
C GLN A 91 4.15 -0.27 11.02
N VAL A 92 3.81 0.50 9.99
CA VAL A 92 4.64 1.58 9.46
C VAL A 92 3.84 2.86 9.33
N ALA A 93 4.54 3.99 9.42
CA ALA A 93 3.97 5.26 9.05
C ALA A 93 3.72 5.28 7.54
N SER A 94 2.61 5.90 7.15
CA SER A 94 2.19 6.10 5.76
C SER A 94 1.63 7.51 5.63
N GLN A 95 1.55 8.03 4.41
CA GLN A 95 0.82 9.28 4.16
C GLN A 95 -0.68 9.07 4.37
N PHE A 96 -1.44 10.16 4.54
CA PHE A 96 -2.87 10.08 4.83
C PHE A 96 -3.74 9.60 3.66
N ASN A 97 -3.17 9.48 2.45
CA ASN A 97 -3.79 8.83 1.29
C ASN A 97 -3.42 7.34 1.15
N LEU A 98 -2.68 6.79 2.13
CA LEU A 98 -2.23 5.40 2.16
C LEU A 98 -1.24 5.03 1.03
N LEU A 99 -0.56 6.03 0.46
CA LEU A 99 0.51 5.89 -0.54
C LEU A 99 1.83 6.42 0.03
N GLU A 100 2.96 6.04 -0.59
CA GLU A 100 4.31 6.43 -0.21
C GLU A 100 4.96 7.28 -1.32
N MET A 101 4.35 8.42 -1.63
CA MET A 101 4.85 9.30 -2.69
C MET A 101 6.17 9.96 -2.25
N ASP A 102 7.25 9.76 -3.02
CA ASP A 102 8.62 10.14 -2.64
C ASP A 102 8.82 11.67 -2.51
N LYS A 103 7.92 12.47 -3.09
CA LYS A 103 7.96 13.94 -3.05
C LYS A 103 6.56 14.55 -2.97
N PRO A 104 6.43 15.78 -2.45
CA PRO A 104 5.12 16.45 -2.29
C PRO A 104 4.37 16.72 -3.60
N ASN A 105 5.09 16.80 -4.72
CA ASN A 105 4.51 17.09 -6.03
C ASN A 105 4.16 15.82 -6.82
N ARG A 106 4.27 14.65 -6.19
CA ARG A 106 4.01 13.38 -6.84
C ARG A 106 2.56 12.98 -6.70
N THR A 107 2.02 12.43 -7.77
CA THR A 107 0.59 12.07 -7.83
C THR A 107 0.41 10.56 -7.95
N PRO A 108 -0.77 10.02 -7.58
CA PRO A 108 -1.11 8.60 -7.76
C PRO A 108 -0.85 8.07 -9.18
N GLU A 109 -1.03 8.91 -10.20
CA GLU A 109 -0.83 8.57 -11.61
C GLU A 109 0.63 8.26 -11.97
N GLU A 110 1.59 8.69 -11.17
CA GLU A 110 3.02 8.34 -11.36
C GLU A 110 3.35 6.91 -10.92
N GLY A 111 2.35 6.22 -10.36
CA GLY A 111 2.42 4.80 -10.04
C GLY A 111 3.17 4.48 -8.77
N VAL A 112 3.19 3.19 -8.45
CA VAL A 112 3.80 2.69 -7.21
C VAL A 112 5.24 2.26 -7.43
N GLY A 113 5.65 1.96 -8.67
CA GLY A 113 6.99 1.50 -9.03
C GLY A 113 8.10 2.44 -8.59
N ILE A 114 7.80 3.73 -8.41
CA ILE A 114 8.74 4.74 -7.88
C ILE A 114 9.19 4.44 -6.43
N TYR A 115 8.42 3.65 -5.67
CA TYR A 115 8.70 3.34 -4.26
C TYR A 115 10.07 2.68 -4.07
N GLN A 116 10.55 1.94 -5.08
CA GLN A 116 11.85 1.26 -5.02
C GLN A 116 13.04 2.23 -4.92
N HIS A 117 12.84 3.51 -5.24
CA HIS A 117 13.86 4.54 -5.18
C HIS A 117 13.92 5.22 -3.80
N ASP A 118 12.88 5.05 -2.98
CA ASP A 118 12.84 5.52 -1.61
C ASP A 118 13.27 4.38 -0.65
N ARG A 119 14.32 4.64 0.12
CA ARG A 119 14.94 3.67 1.04
C ARG A 119 14.43 3.77 2.47
N THR A 120 13.35 4.51 2.71
CA THR A 120 12.68 4.58 4.01
C THR A 120 11.81 3.34 4.28
N GLN A 121 11.35 3.18 5.52
CA GLN A 121 10.64 1.96 5.95
C GLN A 121 9.25 1.81 5.32
N GLY A 122 8.55 2.92 5.04
CA GLY A 122 7.20 2.90 4.44
C GLY A 122 7.18 2.23 3.07
N PRO A 123 7.93 2.75 2.07
CA PRO A 123 8.09 2.14 0.75
C PRO A 123 8.57 0.68 0.81
N ALA A 124 9.55 0.37 1.67
CA ALA A 124 10.05 -0.99 1.84
C ALA A 124 8.95 -1.98 2.28
N CYS A 125 8.12 -1.61 3.26
CA CYS A 125 6.99 -2.43 3.69
C CYS A 125 5.86 -2.47 2.65
N ALA A 126 5.62 -1.37 1.94
CA ALA A 126 4.66 -1.31 0.86
C ALA A 126 5.04 -2.25 -0.30
N ILE A 127 6.33 -2.34 -0.67
CA ILE A 127 6.84 -3.26 -1.68
C ILE A 127 6.73 -4.72 -1.21
N ALA A 128 7.02 -5.01 0.06
CA ALA A 128 6.82 -6.34 0.64
C ALA A 128 5.35 -6.80 0.55
N CYS A 129 4.41 -5.86 0.58
CA CYS A 129 2.97 -6.07 0.35
C CYS A 129 2.54 -5.59 -1.06
N GLY A 130 3.33 -5.89 -2.09
CA GLY A 130 3.20 -5.29 -3.42
C GLY A 130 1.80 -5.33 -4.03
N ALA A 131 1.08 -6.46 -3.92
CA ALA A 131 -0.30 -6.56 -4.42
C ALA A 131 -1.27 -5.61 -3.72
N ALA A 132 -1.16 -5.47 -2.39
CA ALA A 132 -1.95 -4.52 -1.61
C ALA A 132 -1.61 -3.07 -1.98
N THR A 133 -0.34 -2.78 -2.27
CA THR A 133 0.13 -1.47 -2.72
C THR A 133 -0.41 -1.11 -4.11
N ILE A 134 -0.35 -2.04 -5.06
CA ILE A 134 -0.93 -1.88 -6.39
C ILE A 134 -2.44 -1.67 -6.30
N TYR A 135 -3.13 -2.47 -5.50
CA TYR A 135 -4.56 -2.33 -5.25
C TYR A 135 -4.91 -0.93 -4.72
N ARG A 136 -4.21 -0.45 -3.68
CA ARG A 136 -4.42 0.87 -3.08
C ARG A 136 -4.24 2.03 -4.06
N ASN A 137 -3.38 1.90 -5.06
CA ASN A 137 -3.19 2.96 -6.05
C ASN A 137 -4.20 2.86 -7.19
N TRP A 138 -4.36 1.67 -7.78
CA TRP A 138 -5.01 1.53 -9.07
C TRP A 138 -6.44 1.01 -9.05
N LEU A 139 -6.85 0.32 -7.98
CA LEU A 139 -8.12 -0.44 -7.95
C LEU A 139 -9.02 -0.09 -6.77
N VAL A 140 -8.48 0.49 -5.69
CA VAL A 140 -9.29 0.85 -4.51
C VAL A 140 -10.43 1.78 -4.91
N PRO A 141 -11.67 1.50 -4.49
CA PRO A 141 -12.78 2.41 -4.78
C PRO A 141 -12.63 3.69 -3.97
N VAL A 142 -12.56 4.84 -4.65
CA VAL A 142 -12.64 6.17 -4.06
C VAL A 142 -13.78 6.91 -4.75
N ASP A 143 -14.77 7.35 -3.96
CA ASP A 143 -16.03 7.95 -4.44
C ASP A 143 -16.70 7.17 -5.58
N GLY A 144 -16.69 5.84 -5.47
CA GLY A 144 -17.30 4.93 -6.44
C GLY A 144 -16.51 4.73 -7.74
N GLN A 145 -15.31 5.30 -7.85
CA GLN A 145 -14.41 5.12 -9.00
C GLN A 145 -13.15 4.34 -8.60
N PRO A 146 -12.62 3.46 -9.46
CA PRO A 146 -11.45 2.65 -9.13
C PRO A 146 -10.16 3.46 -9.24
N GLY A 147 -9.31 3.29 -8.22
CA GLY A 147 -8.00 3.91 -8.13
C GLY A 147 -8.03 5.36 -7.65
N GLN A 148 -6.93 5.73 -7.02
CA GLN A 148 -6.65 7.10 -6.60
C GLN A 148 -6.12 7.90 -7.80
N THR A 149 -6.47 9.19 -7.84
CA THR A 149 -5.99 10.17 -8.81
C THR A 149 -5.58 11.42 -8.05
N GLU A 150 -4.80 12.33 -8.64
CA GLU A 150 -4.42 13.59 -7.99
C GLU A 150 -5.64 14.32 -7.39
N GLN A 151 -6.75 14.35 -8.14
CA GLN A 151 -7.97 15.06 -7.76
C GLN A 151 -8.95 14.21 -6.92
N ARG A 152 -8.65 12.94 -6.66
CA ARG A 152 -9.54 12.03 -5.90
C ARG A 152 -8.71 10.97 -5.19
N GLN A 153 -8.45 11.22 -3.92
CA GLN A 153 -7.62 10.36 -3.07
C GLN A 153 -8.39 9.97 -1.83
N ILE A 154 -7.97 8.87 -1.21
CA ILE A 154 -8.34 8.57 0.16
C ILE A 154 -7.84 9.71 1.03
N ASP A 155 -8.70 10.22 1.91
CA ASP A 155 -8.33 11.25 2.87
C ASP A 155 -8.56 10.73 4.30
N CYS A 156 -7.50 10.19 4.91
CA CYS A 156 -7.56 9.73 6.29
C CYS A 156 -7.56 10.86 7.33
N ILE A 157 -7.54 12.13 6.90
CA ILE A 157 -7.63 13.32 7.77
C ILE A 157 -8.85 14.18 7.50
N ALA A 158 -9.80 13.72 6.68
CA ALA A 158 -11.04 14.47 6.38
C ALA A 158 -11.75 14.95 7.65
N ASP A 159 -11.97 14.05 8.63
CA ASP A 159 -12.59 14.37 9.93
C ASP A 159 -11.83 15.49 10.69
N LEU A 160 -10.50 15.55 10.51
CA LEU A 160 -9.65 16.57 11.14
C LEU A 160 -9.78 17.91 10.41
N GLY A 161 -9.83 17.89 9.08
CA GLY A 161 -10.08 19.06 8.24
C GLY A 161 -11.42 19.71 8.56
N GLU A 162 -12.47 18.91 8.72
CA GLU A 162 -13.79 19.39 9.16
C GLU A 162 -13.74 20.04 10.55
N ALA A 163 -13.04 19.42 11.50
CA ALA A 163 -12.91 19.92 12.86
C ALA A 163 -12.15 21.27 12.95
N PHE A 164 -11.22 21.52 12.03
CA PHE A 164 -10.44 22.75 11.97
C PHE A 164 -10.91 23.77 10.92
N GLY A 165 -12.01 23.48 10.20
CA GLY A 165 -12.65 24.42 9.26
C GLY A 165 -11.93 24.59 7.92
N GLY A 166 -11.20 23.57 7.46
CA GLY A 166 -10.39 23.61 6.23
C GLY A 166 -11.00 22.94 5.00
N GLY A 167 -12.32 22.76 4.94
CA GLY A 167 -13.04 22.14 3.82
C GLY A 167 -13.32 23.08 2.66
#